data_AF-A0A3C1GWH4-F1
#
_entry.id   AF-A0A3C1GWH4-F1
#
_cell.length_a   1.000
_cell.length_b   1.000
_cell.length_c   1.000
_cell.angle_alpha   90.00
_cell.angle_beta   90.00
_cell.angle_gamma   90.00
#
_symmetry.space_group_name_H-M   'P 1'
#
loop_
_entity.id
_entity.type
_entity.pdbx_description
1 polymer ?
#
loop_
_entity_poly.entity_id
_entity_poly.type
_entity_poly.pdbx_seq_one_letter_code
_entity_poly.pdbx_strand_id
1 'polypeptide(L)' 'TAKVTVIEKLLDKNRIKLETTARNQDDELVVTGIATIMPPKA' A
#
# COMPACT_ATOMS: atom_id res chain seq x y z
N THR A 1 13.00 -5.00 -2.74
CA THR A 1 11.68 -5.61 -2.37
C THR A 1 10.69 -4.53 -2.00
N ALA A 2 9.40 -4.68 -2.33
CA ALA A 2 8.35 -3.78 -1.88
C ALA A 2 7.43 -4.47 -0.87
N LYS A 3 7.16 -3.82 0.26
CA LYS A 3 6.26 -4.28 1.30
C LYS A 3 5.10 -3.30 1.42
N VAL A 4 3.89 -3.85 1.53
CA VAL A 4 2.66 -3.06 1.60
C VAL A 4 1.91 -3.43 2.86
N THR A 5 1.50 -2.42 3.61
CA THR A 5 0.68 -2.54 4.83
C THR A 5 -0.68 -1.91 4.58
N VAL A 6 -1.76 -2.62 4.89
CA VAL A 6 -3.10 -2.03 4.85
C VAL A 6 -3.27 -1.16 6.09
N ILE A 7 -3.48 0.13 5.88
CA ILE A 7 -3.64 1.10 6.98
C ILE A 7 -5.09 1.56 7.18
N GLU A 8 -5.94 1.43 6.15
CA GLU A 8 -7.36 1.82 6.24
C GLU A 8 -8.21 0.97 5.29
N LYS A 9 -9.39 0.55 5.74
CA LYS A 9 -10.42 -0.11 4.91
C LYS A 9 -11.74 0.63 5.06
N LEU A 10 -12.22 1.24 3.98
CA LEU A 10 -13.54 1.86 3.88
C LEU A 10 -14.41 1.01 2.94
N LEU A 11 -15.05 -0.01 3.52
CA LEU A 11 -15.81 -1.00 2.77
C LEU A 11 -17.02 -0.39 2.04
N ASP A 12 -17.73 0.55 2.69
CA ASP A 12 -18.90 1.24 2.12
C ASP A 12 -18.57 1.98 0.81
N LYS A 13 -17.33 2.46 0.69
CA LYS A 13 -16.84 3.19 -0.49
C LYS A 13 -15.96 2.32 -1.40
N ASN A 14 -15.85 1.02 -1.11
CA ASN A 14 -14.95 0.10 -1.79
C ASN A 14 -13.52 0.66 -1.93
N ARG A 15 -12.96 1.19 -0.84
CA ARG A 15 -11.66 1.89 -0.84
C ARG A 15 -10.74 1.35 0.24
N ILE A 16 -9.47 1.13 -0.10
CA ILE A 16 -8.43 0.69 0.84
C ILE A 16 -7.24 1.63 0.71
N LYS A 17 -6.70 2.11 1.84
CA LYS A 17 -5.41 2.80 1.86
C LYS A 17 -4.30 1.87 2.28
N LEU A 18 -3.17 2.00 1.60
CA LEU A 18 -2.00 1.18 1.74
C LEU A 18 -0.80 2.08 2.01
N GLU A 19 0.01 1.71 2.99
CA GLU A 19 1.36 2.23 3.12
C GLU A 19 2.32 1.28 2.40
N THR A 20 3.06 1.81 1.44
CA THR A 20 4.05 1.05 0.67
C THR A 20 5.44 1.52 1.05
N THR A 21 6.33 0.56 1.31
CA THR A 21 7.76 0.78 1.51
C THR A 21 8.53 -0.06 0.50
N ALA A 22 9.48 0.55 -0.19
CA ALA A 22 10.39 -0.16 -1.09
C ALA A 22 11.83 -0.01 -0.61
N ARG A 23 12.57 -1.11 -0.70
CA ARG A 23 13.99 -1.19 -0.36
C ARG A 23 14.84 -1.62 -1.55
N ASN A 24 16.06 -1.08 -1.67
CA ASN A 24 17.04 -1.46 -2.70
C ASN A 24 17.70 -2.82 -2.40
N GLN A 25 18.70 -3.22 -3.20
CA GLN A 25 19.43 -4.47 -2.99
C GLN A 25 20.26 -4.49 -1.70
N ASP A 26 20.55 -3.32 -1.14
CA ASP A 26 21.32 -3.12 0.10
C ASP A 26 20.40 -2.97 1.33
N ASP A 27 19.10 -3.31 1.18
CA ASP A 27 18.06 -3.22 2.21
C ASP A 27 17.80 -1.79 2.74
N GLU A 28 18.26 -0.77 2.02
CA GLU A 28 18.02 0.63 2.35
C GLU A 28 16.64 1.08 1.87
N LEU A 29 15.95 1.86 2.69
CA LEU A 29 14.64 2.42 2.36
C LEU A 29 14.80 3.51 1.29
N VAL A 30 14.21 3.28 0.11
CA VAL A 30 14.32 4.19 -1.03
C VAL A 30 13.01 4.91 -1.35
N VAL A 31 11.87 4.27 -1.10
CA VAL A 31 10.55 4.85 -1.39
C VAL A 31 9.60 4.53 -0.25
N THR A 32 8.86 5.54 0.19
CA THR A 32 7.66 5.38 1.01
C THR A 32 6.51 6.10 0.31
N GLY A 33 5.30 5.58 0.46
CA GLY A 33 4.15 6.22 -0.16
C GLY A 33 2.83 5.67 0.35
N ILE A 34 1.80 6.51 0.24
CA ILE A 34 0.42 6.13 0.51
C ILE A 34 -0.29 5.91 -0.81
N ALA A 35 -0.82 4.72 -1.02
CA ALA A 35 -1.65 4.38 -2.17
C ALA A 35 -3.10 4.21 -1.73
N THR A 36 -4.03 4.71 -2.56
CA THR A 36 -5.46 4.43 -2.39
C THR A 36 -5.91 3.54 -3.53
N ILE A 37 -6.45 2.37 -3.20
CA ILE A 37 -6.96 1.41 -4.19
C ILE A 37 -8.47 1.21 -4.05
N MET A 38 -9.11 0.83 -5.14
CA MET A 38 -10.48 0.35 -5.16
C MET A 38 -10.45 -1.07 -5.74
N PRO A 39 -10.55 -2.12 -4.90
CA PRO A 39 -10.49 -3.49 -5.39
C PRO A 39 -11.70 -3.80 -6.29
N PRO A 40 -11.56 -4.74 -7.25
CA PRO A 40 -12.70 -5.18 -8.05
C PRO A 40 -13.80 -5.71 -7.14
N LYS A 41 -15.06 -5.33 -7.43
CA LYS A 41 -16.21 -5.93 -6.78
C LYS A 41 -16.31 -7.40 -7.23
N ALA A 42 -16.53 -8.29 -6.27
CA ALA A 42 -16.78 -9.70 -6.53
C ALA A 42 -18.09 -9.90 -7.33
#